data_AF-A0A8T5XKZ5-F1
#
_entry.id   AF-A0A8T5XKZ5-F1
#
_cell.length_a   1.000
_cell.length_b   1.000
_cell.length_c   1.000
_cell.angle_alpha   90.00
_cell.angle_beta   90.00
_cell.angle_gamma   90.00
#
_symmetry.space_group_name_H-M   'P 1'
#
loop_
_entity.id
_entity.type
_entity.pdbx_description
1 polymer ?
#
loop_
_entity_poly.entity_id
_entity_poly.type
_entity_poly.pdbx_seq_one_letter_code
_entity_poly.pdbx_strand_id
1 'polypeptide(L)'
;MFLFNNEESYIYRRCLIILPIIMIISITFTRIFDGAKIESYFWFIWSMAAFINVLLLGIREVFARKNNIGYIYFLFDVVFILGIIYI
;
A
#
# COMPACT_ATOMS: atom_id res chain seq x y z
N MET A 1 25.73 -0.42 -10.32
CA MET A 1 24.61 -1.02 -11.09
C MET A 1 24.60 -2.53 -10.83
N PHE A 2 24.31 -2.93 -9.59
CA PHE A 2 24.29 -4.33 -9.14
C PHE A 2 23.21 -4.45 -8.06
N LEU A 3 22.56 -5.62 -7.98
CA LEU A 3 21.51 -6.06 -7.02
C LEU A 3 20.01 -6.03 -7.36
N PHE A 4 19.58 -5.87 -8.62
CA PHE A 4 18.16 -6.16 -8.97
C PHE A 4 17.95 -7.31 -9.96
N ASN A 5 19.01 -8.04 -10.33
CA ASN A 5 18.94 -8.98 -11.46
C ASN A 5 18.54 -10.42 -11.12
N ASN A 6 18.34 -10.78 -9.85
CA ASN A 6 17.96 -12.17 -9.49
C ASN A 6 16.69 -12.27 -8.65
N GLU A 7 16.15 -11.13 -8.22
CA GLU A 7 15.05 -11.03 -7.26
C GLU A 7 14.18 -9.81 -7.58
N GLU A 8 13.24 -9.91 -8.51
CA GLU A 8 11.94 -9.23 -8.33
C GLU A 8 11.23 -9.82 -7.10
N SER A 9 11.88 -9.63 -5.94
CA SER A 9 11.91 -10.47 -4.75
C SER A 9 10.61 -11.24 -4.56
N TYR A 10 10.71 -12.56 -4.46
CA TYR A 10 9.56 -13.43 -4.17
C TYR A 10 8.65 -12.87 -3.05
N ILE A 11 9.28 -12.22 -2.08
CA ILE A 11 8.66 -11.47 -0.98
C ILE A 11 7.87 -10.27 -1.51
N TYR A 12 8.46 -9.43 -2.35
CA TYR A 12 7.81 -8.28 -2.99
C TYR A 12 6.57 -8.68 -3.81
N ARG A 13 6.67 -9.71 -4.67
CA ARG A 13 5.51 -10.22 -5.44
C ARG A 13 4.41 -10.76 -4.54
N ARG A 14 4.77 -11.46 -3.45
CA ARG A 14 3.80 -11.93 -2.45
C ARG A 14 3.16 -10.77 -1.70
N CYS A 15 3.92 -9.75 -1.28
CA CYS A 15 3.38 -8.56 -0.62
C CYS A 15 2.38 -7.81 -1.50
N LEU A 16 2.67 -7.65 -2.80
CA LEU A 16 1.73 -7.04 -3.75
C LEU A 16 0.38 -7.79 -3.87
N ILE A 17 0.35 -9.10 -3.57
CA ILE A 17 -0.87 -9.92 -3.62
C ILE A 17 -1.55 -9.99 -2.24
N ILE A 18 -0.76 -10.13 -1.18
CA ILE A 18 -1.25 -10.26 0.20
C ILE A 18 -1.84 -8.95 0.70
N LEU A 19 -1.23 -7.80 0.39
CA LEU A 19 -1.73 -6.50 0.85
C LEU A 19 -3.15 -6.17 0.35
N PRO A 20 -3.50 -6.37 -0.94
CA PRO A 20 -4.88 -6.28 -1.41
C PRO A 20 -5.84 -7.22 -0.66
N ILE A 21 -5.41 -8.44 -0.35
CA ILE A 21 -6.25 -9.42 0.37
C ILE A 21 -6.52 -8.91 1.80
N ILE A 22 -5.48 -8.46 2.50
CA ILE A 22 -5.62 -7.84 3.84
C ILE A 22 -6.54 -6.63 3.77
N MET A 23 -6.39 -5.78 2.75
CA MET A 23 -7.23 -4.60 2.54
C MET A 23 -8.71 -5.00 2.35
N ILE A 24 -9.02 -5.98 1.48
CA ILE A 24 -10.39 -6.46 1.25
C ILE A 24 -11.01 -7.06 2.52
N ILE A 25 -10.24 -7.88 3.25
CA ILE A 25 -10.68 -8.46 4.52
C ILE A 25 -11.00 -7.35 5.53
N SER A 26 -10.12 -6.36 5.64
CA SER A 26 -10.28 -5.25 6.58
C SER A 26 -11.45 -4.33 6.19
N ILE A 27 -11.70 -4.07 4.90
CA ILE A 27 -12.91 -3.36 4.42
C ILE A 27 -14.18 -4.14 4.81
N THR A 28 -14.15 -5.46 4.64
CA THR A 28 -15.29 -6.32 4.99
C THR A 28 -15.58 -6.26 6.49
N PHE A 29 -14.54 -6.35 7.33
CA PHE A 29 -14.70 -6.20 8.78
C PHE A 29 -15.16 -4.81 9.19
N THR A 30 -14.66 -3.76 8.53
CA THR A 30 -15.11 -2.39 8.77
C THR A 30 -16.63 -2.27 8.59
N ARG A 31 -17.19 -2.87 7.53
CA ARG A 31 -18.64 -2.89 7.28
C ARG A 31 -19.42 -3.74 8.27
N ILE A 32 -18.84 -4.85 8.74
CA ILE A 32 -19.50 -5.75 9.70
C ILE A 32 -19.58 -5.10 11.08
N PHE A 33 -18.54 -4.36 11.47
CA PHE A 33 -18.40 -3.72 12.78
C PHE A 33 -18.69 -2.21 12.74
N ASP A 34 -19.50 -1.78 11.77
CA ASP A 34 -19.91 -0.37 11.63
C ASP A 34 -20.54 0.15 12.94
N GLY A 35 -20.00 1.27 13.45
CA GLY A 35 -20.41 1.88 14.72
C GLY A 35 -19.79 1.26 15.98
N ALA A 36 -18.96 0.21 15.86
CA ALA A 36 -18.25 -0.36 17.00
C ALA A 36 -16.93 0.39 17.27
N LYS A 37 -16.46 0.42 18.52
CA LYS A 37 -15.15 1.01 18.87
C LYS A 37 -13.96 0.36 18.13
N ILE A 38 -14.14 -0.84 17.60
CA ILE A 38 -13.11 -1.57 16.84
C ILE A 38 -13.04 -1.15 15.36
N GLU A 39 -14.05 -0.46 14.85
CA GLU A 39 -14.15 -0.03 13.45
C GLU A 39 -12.95 0.82 13.03
N SER A 40 -12.55 1.79 13.86
CA SER A 40 -11.42 2.69 13.59
C SER A 40 -10.10 1.94 13.38
N TYR A 41 -9.91 0.80 14.04
CA TYR A 41 -8.72 -0.03 13.82
C TYR A 41 -8.73 -0.68 12.45
N PHE A 42 -9.89 -1.16 11.98
CA PHE A 42 -10.00 -1.73 10.64
C PHE A 42 -9.83 -0.65 9.56
N TRP A 43 -10.35 0.56 9.78
CA TRP A 43 -10.08 1.73 8.94
C TRP A 43 -8.59 2.01 8.78
N PHE A 44 -7.88 2.01 9.91
CA PHE A 44 -6.44 2.23 9.93
C PHE A 44 -5.69 1.11 9.19
N ILE A 45 -6.02 -0.16 9.45
CA ILE A 45 -5.36 -1.31 8.84
C ILE A 45 -5.50 -1.29 7.31
N TRP A 46 -6.71 -1.04 6.78
CA TRP A 46 -6.91 -1.06 5.33
C TRP A 46 -6.28 0.17 4.66
N SER A 47 -6.33 1.35 5.30
CA SER A 47 -5.67 2.57 4.80
C SER A 47 -4.15 2.40 4.73
N MET A 48 -3.56 1.80 5.77
CA MET A 48 -2.12 1.52 5.81
C MET A 48 -1.72 0.46 4.79
N ALA A 49 -2.54 -0.58 4.59
CA ALA A 49 -2.31 -1.58 3.56
C ALA A 49 -2.36 -0.97 2.15
N ALA A 50 -3.27 -0.03 1.90
CA ALA A 50 -3.35 0.70 0.63
C ALA A 50 -2.10 1.56 0.40
N PHE A 51 -1.65 2.30 1.41
CA PHE A 51 -0.44 3.11 1.35
C PHE A 51 0.80 2.27 1.02
N ILE A 52 1.04 1.18 1.75
CA ILE A 52 2.20 0.30 1.49
C ILE A 52 2.14 -0.25 0.06
N ASN A 53 0.95 -0.57 -0.45
CA ASN A 53 0.78 -1.10 -1.80
C ASN A 53 1.12 -0.05 -2.88
N VAL A 54 0.65 1.20 -2.71
CA VAL A 54 0.98 2.33 -3.59
C VAL A 54 2.49 2.57 -3.61
N LEU A 55 3.12 2.59 -2.44
CA LEU A 55 4.57 2.78 -2.30
C LEU A 55 5.37 1.67 -2.99
N LEU A 56 4.98 0.41 -2.81
CA LEU A 56 5.59 -0.72 -3.52
C LEU A 56 5.44 -0.56 -5.04
N LEU A 57 4.23 -0.26 -5.53
CA LEU A 57 3.99 -0.03 -6.97
C LEU A 57 4.86 1.10 -7.52
N GLY A 58 5.00 2.21 -6.79
CA GLY A 58 5.89 3.31 -7.14
C GLY A 58 7.34 2.86 -7.28
N ILE A 59 7.84 2.10 -6.31
CA ILE A 59 9.19 1.52 -6.36
C ILE A 59 9.36 0.63 -7.59
N ARG A 60 8.41 -0.26 -7.88
CA ARG A 60 8.50 -1.15 -9.05
C ARG A 60 8.51 -0.37 -10.36
N GLU A 61 7.63 0.60 -10.52
CA GLU A 61 7.56 1.35 -11.78
C GLU A 61 8.82 2.22 -11.97
N VAL A 62 9.31 2.91 -10.95
CA VAL A 62 10.53 3.75 -11.07
C VAL A 62 11.80 2.90 -11.21
N PHE A 63 12.00 1.90 -10.35
CA PHE A 63 13.30 1.21 -10.27
C PHE A 63 13.37 -0.04 -11.16
N ALA A 64 12.30 -0.84 -11.23
CA ALA A 64 12.33 -2.08 -12.02
C ALA A 64 11.95 -1.83 -13.48
N ARG A 65 10.89 -1.06 -13.73
CA ARG A 65 10.42 -0.77 -15.10
C ARG A 65 11.01 0.50 -15.71
N LYS A 66 11.73 1.30 -14.92
CA LYS A 66 12.31 2.60 -15.35
C LYS A 66 11.26 3.50 -16.02
N ASN A 67 10.05 3.46 -15.47
CA ASN A 67 8.88 4.14 -15.99
C ASN A 67 8.53 5.32 -15.08
N ASN A 68 8.41 6.51 -15.68
CA ASN A 68 8.15 7.75 -14.93
C ASN A 68 6.74 7.79 -14.31
N ILE A 69 5.83 6.91 -14.72
CA ILE A 69 4.52 6.75 -14.08
C ILE A 69 4.67 6.37 -12.59
N GLY A 70 5.79 5.75 -12.21
CA GLY A 70 6.12 5.43 -10.82
C GLY A 70 6.11 6.63 -9.86
N TYR A 71 6.49 7.82 -10.34
CA TYR A 71 6.51 9.04 -9.53
C TYR A 71 5.10 9.53 -9.13
N ILE A 72 4.07 9.16 -9.89
CA ILE A 72 2.67 9.50 -9.57
C ILE A 72 2.24 8.79 -8.28
N TYR A 73 2.66 7.53 -8.10
CA TYR A 73 2.35 6.77 -6.88
C TYR A 73 3.00 7.41 -5.64
N PHE A 74 4.24 7.90 -5.74
CA PHE A 74 4.87 8.61 -4.62
C PHE A 74 4.19 9.95 -4.30
N LEU A 75 3.60 10.62 -5.28
CA LEU A 75 2.82 11.84 -5.03
C LEU A 75 1.56 11.51 -4.20
N PHE A 76 0.89 10.39 -4.48
CA PHE A 76 -0.20 9.88 -3.64
C PHE A 76 0.25 9.59 -2.21
N ASP A 77 1.42 8.97 -2.03
CA ASP A 77 1.99 8.70 -0.70
C ASP A 77 2.25 9.98 0.09
N VAL A 78 2.77 11.02 -0.55
CA VAL A 78 2.99 12.34 0.08
C VAL A 78 1.67 12.96 0.53
N VAL A 79 0.65 12.95 -0.33
CA VAL A 79 -0.68 13.48 0.02
C VAL A 79 -1.29 12.69 1.18
N PHE A 80 -1.13 11.37 1.20
CA PHE A 80 -1.62 10.51 2.27
C PHE A 80 -0.95 10.83 3.62
N ILE A 81 0.38 10.97 3.65
CA ILE A 81 1.13 11.33 4.86
C ILE A 81 0.71 12.71 5.37
N LEU A 82 0.57 13.70 4.48
CA LEU A 82 0.08 15.03 4.86
C LEU A 82 -1.33 14.96 5.44
N GLY A 83 -2.21 14.13 4.88
CA GLY A 83 -3.54 13.88 5.40
C GLY A 83 -3.55 13.31 6.82
N ILE A 84 -2.67 12.36 7.13
CA ILE A 84 -2.55 11.80 8.49
C ILE A 84 -2.04 12.84 9.49
N ILE A 85 -1.05 13.66 9.11
CA ILE A 85 -0.46 14.66 10.01
C ILE A 85 -1.48 15.76 10.37
N TYR A 86 -2.43 16.04 9.47
CA TYR A 86 -3.42 17.11 9.63
C TYR A 86 -4.72 16.68 10.32
N ILE A 87 -4.89 15.37 10.58
CA ILE A 87 -6.01 14.78 11.33
C ILE A 87 -5.67 14.75 12.82
#